data_AF-A0A1F9F3V4-F1
#
_entry.id   AF-A0A1F9F3V4-F1
#
_cell.length_a   1.000
_cell.length_b   1.000
_cell.length_c   1.000
_cell.angle_alpha   90.00
_cell.angle_beta   90.00
_cell.angle_gamma   90.00
#
_symmetry.space_group_name_H-M   'P 1'
#
loop_
_entity.id
_entity.type
_entity.pdbx_description
1 polymer ?
#
loop_
_entity_poly.entity_id
_entity_poly.type
_entity_poly.pdbx_seq_one_letter_code
_entity_poly.pdbx_strand_id
1 'polypeptide(L)'
;MYTTLLTDATLFDALIAIDHELATTAQAGGCRRCAGRLDHADYPRKPRGGPATLSAAYEKRASFCCDEDDCRKRLTPASVRFLGRKVYLGAVVLLACVLRQGPTPWRVSRLHALLGVSPRTLARWHRWWRDDFVHTAFWRAARSRFVRPIEPADLPRGLLERFGDAAGAQVVAALRFLSPLTTTSAGTLSEARG
;
A
#
# COMPACT_ATOMS: atom_id res chain seq x y z
N MET A 1 -1.96 6.32 19.70
CA MET A 1 -1.33 7.06 18.60
C MET A 1 -1.85 6.62 17.23
N TYR A 2 -1.58 5.40 16.74
CA TYR A 2 -1.98 5.01 15.37
C TYR A 2 -3.49 4.88 15.08
N THR A 3 -4.35 4.73 16.10
CA THR A 3 -5.80 4.57 15.89
C THR A 3 -6.45 5.81 15.30
N THR A 4 -5.99 7.02 15.65
CA THR A 4 -6.55 8.28 15.12
C THR A 4 -6.20 8.47 13.64
N LEU A 5 -5.03 7.95 13.21
CA LEU A 5 -4.60 8.00 11.81
C LEU A 5 -5.51 7.20 10.86
N LEU A 6 -6.24 6.19 11.36
CA LEU A 6 -7.17 5.42 10.52
C LEU A 6 -8.35 6.26 10.01
N THR A 7 -8.63 7.38 10.69
CA THR A 7 -9.75 8.28 10.40
C THR A 7 -9.31 9.71 10.10
N ASP A 8 -8.00 9.97 10.04
CA ASP A 8 -7.43 11.30 9.83
C ASP A 8 -7.40 11.65 8.33
N ALA A 9 -8.29 12.54 7.90
CA ALA A 9 -8.37 12.97 6.50
C ALA A 9 -7.03 13.49 5.95
N THR A 10 -6.22 14.17 6.77
CA THR A 10 -4.96 14.78 6.31
C THR A 10 -3.96 13.72 5.84
N LEU A 11 -3.92 12.56 6.50
CA LEU A 11 -3.12 11.42 6.04
C LEU A 11 -3.61 10.93 4.68
N PHE A 12 -4.92 10.74 4.52
CA PHE A 12 -5.48 10.20 3.27
C PHE A 12 -5.36 11.18 2.10
N ASP A 13 -5.38 12.49 2.36
CA ASP A 13 -5.10 13.53 1.36
C ASP A 13 -3.62 13.54 0.96
N ALA A 14 -2.71 13.42 1.92
CA ALA A 14 -1.28 13.28 1.63
C ALA A 14 -0.99 12.04 0.77
N LEU A 15 -1.67 10.92 1.01
CA LEU A 15 -1.52 9.72 0.18
C LEU A 15 -2.05 9.91 -1.25
N ILE A 16 -3.06 10.76 -1.46
CA ILE A 16 -3.52 11.15 -2.82
C ILE A 16 -2.43 11.93 -3.53
N ALA A 17 -1.85 12.94 -2.88
CA ALA A 17 -0.80 13.77 -3.47
C ALA A 17 0.40 12.93 -3.91
N ILE A 18 0.85 12.00 -3.06
CA ILE A 18 1.98 11.11 -3.37
C ILE A 18 1.66 10.20 -4.57
N ASP A 19 0.47 9.61 -4.62
CA ASP A 19 0.08 8.77 -5.76
C ASP A 19 0.00 9.58 -7.06
N HIS A 20 -0.42 10.85 -6.98
CA HIS A 20 -0.46 11.74 -8.13
C HIS A 20 0.96 12.01 -8.65
N GLU A 21 1.91 12.34 -7.77
CA GLU A 21 3.33 12.51 -8.13
C GLU A 21 3.93 11.26 -8.79
N LEU A 22 3.66 10.08 -8.21
CA LEU A 22 4.09 8.80 -8.78
C LEU A 22 3.49 8.56 -10.17
N ALA A 23 2.22 8.92 -10.36
CA ALA A 23 1.54 8.78 -11.64
C ALA A 23 2.09 9.74 -12.70
N THR A 24 2.29 11.02 -12.35
CA THR A 24 2.88 12.02 -13.25
C THR A 24 4.29 11.61 -13.67
N THR A 25 5.12 11.17 -12.72
CA THR A 25 6.48 10.68 -13.00
C THR A 25 6.45 9.48 -13.94
N ALA A 26 5.55 8.53 -13.69
CA ALA A 26 5.40 7.33 -14.50
C ALA A 26 4.90 7.63 -15.93
N GLN A 27 4.00 8.60 -16.09
CA GLN A 27 3.49 9.04 -17.40
C GLN A 27 4.58 9.74 -18.21
N ALA A 28 5.34 10.64 -17.57
CA ALA A 28 6.43 11.37 -18.20
C ALA A 28 7.57 10.45 -18.70
N GLY A 29 7.73 9.26 -18.09
CA GLY A 29 8.70 8.27 -18.52
C GLY A 29 8.33 7.50 -19.80
N GLY A 30 7.12 7.68 -20.33
CA GLY A 30 6.68 7.02 -21.57
C GLY A 30 6.51 5.50 -21.48
N CYS A 31 6.08 4.90 -22.59
CA CYS A 31 5.86 3.46 -22.67
C CYS A 31 7.18 2.69 -22.54
N ARG A 32 7.25 1.74 -21.61
CA ARG A 32 8.46 0.91 -21.39
C ARG A 32 8.84 0.01 -22.56
N ARG A 33 7.96 -0.14 -23.56
CA ARG A 33 8.20 -1.00 -24.72
C ARG A 33 8.66 -0.22 -25.95
N CYS A 34 8.05 0.93 -26.24
CA CYS A 34 8.29 1.70 -27.47
C CYS A 34 8.60 3.18 -27.21
N ALA A 35 8.69 3.62 -25.96
CA ALA A 35 8.83 5.02 -25.55
C ALA A 35 7.69 5.98 -25.98
N GLY A 36 6.61 5.44 -26.57
CA GLY A 36 5.42 6.21 -26.96
C GLY A 36 4.72 6.90 -25.78
N ARG A 37 3.85 7.86 -26.08
CA ARG A 37 3.13 8.64 -25.07
C ARG A 37 2.17 7.71 -24.30
N LEU A 38 1.92 8.08 -23.05
CA LEU A 38 1.01 7.36 -22.17
C LEU A 38 -0.26 8.18 -21.95
N ASP A 39 -1.38 7.68 -22.45
CA ASP A 39 -2.70 8.26 -22.24
C ASP A 39 -3.38 7.63 -21.01
N HIS A 40 -4.23 8.40 -20.33
CA HIS A 40 -4.95 7.92 -19.14
C HIS A 40 -5.90 6.77 -19.47
N ALA A 41 -5.82 5.71 -18.67
CA ALA A 41 -6.63 4.50 -18.75
C ALA A 41 -6.88 3.95 -17.34
N ASP A 42 -7.30 4.84 -16.43
CA ASP A 42 -7.48 4.59 -15.00
C ASP A 42 -8.40 3.41 -14.68
N TYR A 43 -8.10 2.71 -13.59
CA TYR A 43 -8.95 1.61 -13.10
C TYR A 43 -9.95 2.10 -12.05
N PRO A 44 -11.25 1.81 -12.19
CA PRO A 44 -12.22 2.07 -11.13
C PRO A 44 -11.91 1.25 -9.88
N ARG A 45 -12.14 1.84 -8.71
CA ARG A 45 -11.88 1.27 -7.39
C ARG A 45 -13.10 1.44 -6.51
N LYS A 46 -13.28 0.50 -5.58
CA LYS A 46 -14.25 0.57 -4.49
C LYS A 46 -13.54 0.20 -3.19
N PRO A 47 -12.66 1.08 -2.69
CA PRO A 47 -11.85 0.72 -1.54
C PRO A 47 -12.71 0.57 -0.27
N ARG A 48 -12.22 -0.22 0.69
CA ARG A 48 -12.85 -0.47 1.99
C ARG A 48 -11.93 -0.03 3.12
N GLY A 49 -12.55 0.50 4.17
CA GLY A 49 -11.89 1.10 5.33
C GLY A 49 -11.33 2.50 5.06
N GLY A 50 -10.90 3.19 6.11
CA GLY A 50 -10.47 4.59 6.07
C GLY A 50 -11.45 5.50 6.81
N PRO A 51 -11.33 6.84 6.65
CA PRO A 51 -12.27 7.81 7.20
C PRO A 51 -13.67 7.62 6.62
N ALA A 52 -14.70 8.04 7.36
CA ALA A 52 -16.10 7.93 6.93
C ALA A 52 -16.37 8.66 5.60
N THR A 53 -15.68 9.77 5.38
CA THR A 53 -15.74 10.55 4.14
C THR A 53 -14.40 10.45 3.42
N LEU A 54 -14.27 9.46 2.55
CA LEU A 54 -13.15 9.36 1.62
C LEU A 54 -13.40 10.25 0.41
N SER A 55 -12.36 10.97 -0.04
CA SER A 55 -12.40 11.71 -1.29
C SER A 55 -12.70 10.80 -2.48
N ALA A 56 -13.46 11.30 -3.47
CA ALA A 56 -13.76 10.60 -4.73
C ALA A 56 -12.47 10.21 -5.51
N ALA A 57 -11.33 10.85 -5.21
CA ALA A 57 -10.03 10.44 -5.74
C ALA A 57 -9.66 8.98 -5.42
N TYR A 58 -10.25 8.38 -4.38
CA TYR A 58 -10.08 6.97 -4.03
C TYR A 58 -10.91 6.00 -4.88
N GLU A 59 -11.86 6.50 -5.68
CA GLU A 59 -12.68 5.69 -6.59
C GLU A 59 -11.96 5.33 -7.89
N LYS A 60 -10.75 5.84 -8.10
CA LYS A 60 -9.91 5.55 -9.27
C LYS A 60 -8.47 5.30 -8.87
N ARG A 61 -7.82 4.40 -9.58
CA ARG A 61 -6.37 4.20 -9.53
C ARG A 61 -5.80 4.63 -10.87
N ALA A 62 -4.85 5.57 -10.82
CA ALA A 62 -4.12 6.02 -12.00
C ALA A 62 -3.53 4.82 -12.75
N SER A 63 -3.76 4.77 -14.05
CA SER A 63 -3.15 3.80 -14.95
C SER A 63 -3.14 4.37 -16.34
N PHE A 64 -2.20 3.90 -17.16
CA PHE A 64 -1.99 4.43 -18.50
C PHE A 64 -2.00 3.34 -19.56
N CYS A 65 -2.22 3.73 -20.80
CA CYS A 65 -2.08 2.91 -21.99
C CYS A 65 -1.19 3.65 -23.00
N CYS A 66 -0.27 2.93 -23.64
CA CYS A 66 0.47 3.46 -24.79
C CYS A 66 -0.51 3.93 -25.88
N ASP A 67 -0.26 5.12 -26.43
CA ASP A 67 -1.05 5.70 -27.52
C ASP A 67 -0.77 4.99 -28.86
N GLU A 68 0.45 4.50 -29.07
CA GLU A 68 0.82 3.68 -30.23
C GLU A 68 -0.11 2.44 -30.40
N ASP A 69 -0.77 2.37 -31.55
CA ASP A 69 -1.77 1.34 -31.89
C ASP A 69 -1.19 -0.09 -31.90
N ASP A 70 0.05 -0.24 -32.38
CA ASP A 70 0.74 -1.54 -32.39
C ASP A 70 1.27 -1.97 -31.01
N CYS A 71 1.27 -1.06 -30.02
CA CYS A 71 1.78 -1.33 -28.68
C CYS A 71 0.66 -1.58 -27.67
N ARG A 72 -0.18 -0.56 -27.43
CA ARG A 72 -1.28 -0.53 -26.44
C ARG A 72 -0.92 -1.12 -25.06
N LYS A 73 0.36 -1.15 -24.69
CA LYS A 73 0.81 -1.71 -23.41
C LYS A 73 0.38 -0.81 -22.27
N ARG A 74 -0.06 -1.43 -21.18
CA ARG A 74 -0.51 -0.72 -19.98
C ARG A 74 0.64 -0.49 -19.00
N LEU A 75 0.62 0.67 -18.38
CA LEU A 75 1.48 1.03 -17.25
C LEU A 75 0.60 1.44 -16.08
N THR A 76 0.57 0.63 -15.02
CA THR A 76 -0.03 1.05 -13.74
C THR A 76 1.09 1.41 -12.77
N PRO A 77 1.21 2.69 -12.34
CA PRO A 77 2.24 3.11 -11.39
C PRO A 77 2.13 2.40 -10.04
N ALA A 78 3.23 2.44 -9.27
CA ALA A 78 3.21 2.09 -7.86
C ALA A 78 2.24 3.02 -7.12
N SER A 79 1.69 2.54 -6.01
CA SER A 79 0.70 3.28 -5.21
C SER A 79 1.00 3.11 -3.73
N VAL A 80 0.84 4.20 -2.97
CA VAL A 80 0.80 4.21 -1.50
C VAL A 80 -0.62 4.06 -0.97
N ARG A 81 -1.64 4.25 -1.83
CA ARG A 81 -3.07 4.08 -1.49
C ARG A 81 -3.55 2.65 -1.64
N PHE A 82 -3.19 1.97 -2.74
CA PHE A 82 -3.78 0.70 -3.14
C PHE A 82 -2.77 -0.46 -3.11
N LEU A 83 -3.13 -1.57 -2.47
CA LEU A 83 -2.34 -2.80 -2.47
C LEU A 83 -2.68 -3.69 -3.68
N GLY A 84 -2.33 -3.24 -4.88
CA GLY A 84 -2.64 -3.99 -6.11
C GLY A 84 -4.14 -4.01 -6.40
N ARG A 85 -4.72 -5.21 -6.57
CA ARG A 85 -6.17 -5.41 -6.83
C ARG A 85 -7.01 -5.50 -5.55
N LYS A 86 -6.40 -5.46 -4.37
CA LYS A 86 -7.10 -5.62 -3.08
C LYS A 86 -8.04 -4.44 -2.81
N VAL A 87 -9.19 -4.72 -2.20
CA VAL A 87 -10.20 -3.70 -1.88
C VAL A 87 -9.83 -2.85 -0.66
N TYR A 88 -8.98 -3.32 0.25
CA TYR A 88 -8.59 -2.51 1.41
C TYR A 88 -7.41 -1.59 1.09
N LEU A 89 -7.45 -0.36 1.63
CA LEU A 89 -6.37 0.62 1.48
C LEU A 89 -5.10 0.17 2.19
N GLY A 90 -3.94 0.55 1.65
CA GLY A 90 -2.63 0.21 2.20
C GLY A 90 -2.47 0.64 3.65
N ALA A 91 -2.80 1.90 3.95
CA ALA A 91 -2.77 2.45 5.30
C ALA A 91 -3.65 1.65 6.28
N VAL A 92 -4.85 1.25 5.85
CA VAL A 92 -5.78 0.46 6.67
C VAL A 92 -5.19 -0.91 7.00
N VAL A 93 -4.66 -1.63 6.01
CA VAL A 93 -4.05 -2.95 6.23
C VAL A 93 -2.84 -2.84 7.15
N LEU A 94 -1.94 -1.89 6.90
CA LEU A 94 -0.74 -1.66 7.69
C LEU A 94 -1.09 -1.35 9.15
N LEU A 95 -1.91 -0.32 9.37
CA LEU A 95 -2.26 0.14 10.72
C LEU A 95 -3.08 -0.89 11.49
N ALA A 96 -4.00 -1.60 10.85
CA ALA A 96 -4.77 -2.65 11.51
C ALA A 96 -3.87 -3.82 11.98
N CYS A 97 -2.86 -4.19 11.20
CA CYS A 97 -1.86 -5.19 11.61
C CYS A 97 -0.97 -4.70 12.75
N VAL A 98 -0.50 -3.44 12.70
CA VAL A 98 0.27 -2.83 13.80
C VAL A 98 -0.54 -2.79 15.10
N LEU A 99 -1.80 -2.36 15.02
CA LEU A 99 -2.69 -2.27 16.19
C LEU A 99 -3.05 -3.64 16.76
N ARG A 100 -3.09 -4.69 15.93
CA ARG A 100 -3.31 -6.08 16.35
C ARG A 100 -2.14 -6.65 17.17
N GLN A 101 -0.90 -6.23 16.93
CA GLN A 101 0.27 -6.66 17.71
C GLN A 101 0.27 -6.08 19.15
N GLY A 102 -0.73 -5.28 19.53
CA GLY A 102 -0.89 -4.80 20.89
C GLY A 102 -1.45 -5.86 21.85
N PRO A 103 -1.27 -5.67 23.17
CA PRO A 103 -1.49 -6.72 24.17
C PRO A 103 -2.96 -7.08 24.48
N THR A 104 -3.97 -6.65 23.71
CA THR A 104 -5.37 -6.71 24.17
C THR A 104 -6.37 -7.18 23.10
N PRO A 105 -7.14 -8.27 23.33
CA PRO A 105 -8.23 -8.74 22.46
C PRO A 105 -9.29 -7.68 22.14
N TRP A 106 -9.57 -6.77 23.09
CA TRP A 106 -10.47 -5.61 22.92
C TRP A 106 -10.13 -4.76 21.69
N ARG A 107 -8.86 -4.69 21.31
CA ARG A 107 -8.42 -3.92 20.13
C ARG A 107 -8.91 -4.55 18.84
N VAL A 108 -9.06 -5.88 18.76
CA VAL A 108 -9.55 -6.56 17.54
C VAL A 108 -11.02 -6.26 17.29
N SER A 109 -11.87 -6.32 18.33
CA SER A 109 -13.29 -5.97 18.21
C SER A 109 -13.49 -4.49 17.84
N ARG A 110 -12.66 -3.59 18.41
CA ARG A 110 -12.67 -2.16 18.04
C ARG A 110 -12.22 -1.91 16.61
N LEU A 111 -11.20 -2.63 16.14
CA LEU A 111 -10.76 -2.55 14.74
C LEU A 111 -11.84 -3.06 13.77
N HIS A 112 -12.56 -4.13 14.15
CA HIS A 112 -13.71 -4.61 13.38
C HIS A 112 -14.81 -3.54 13.30
N ALA A 113 -15.16 -2.92 14.43
CA ALA A 113 -16.18 -1.86 14.46
C ALA A 113 -15.77 -0.62 13.66
N LEU A 114 -14.49 -0.23 13.72
CA LEU A 114 -13.97 0.96 13.04
C LEU A 114 -13.79 0.76 11.53
N LEU A 115 -13.37 -0.44 11.10
CA LEU A 115 -12.92 -0.68 9.72
C LEU A 115 -13.83 -1.64 8.93
N GLY A 116 -14.80 -2.28 9.58
CA GLY A 116 -15.61 -3.35 9.00
C GLY A 116 -14.81 -4.61 8.62
N VAL A 117 -13.60 -4.77 9.17
CA VAL A 117 -12.70 -5.88 8.82
C VAL A 117 -12.89 -7.04 9.79
N SER A 118 -13.26 -8.21 9.27
CA SER A 118 -13.44 -9.42 10.09
C SER A 118 -12.16 -9.84 10.84
N PRO A 119 -12.27 -10.39 12.07
CA PRO A 119 -11.11 -10.90 12.81
C PRO A 119 -10.27 -11.93 12.02
N ARG A 120 -10.93 -12.75 11.18
CA ARG A 120 -10.30 -13.71 10.27
C ARG A 120 -9.46 -13.00 9.19
N THR A 121 -9.96 -11.89 8.64
CA THR A 121 -9.21 -11.10 7.64
C THR A 121 -7.98 -10.46 8.28
N LEU A 122 -8.13 -9.88 9.48
CA LEU A 122 -7.00 -9.34 10.24
C LEU A 122 -5.94 -10.41 10.56
N ALA A 123 -6.37 -11.61 10.96
CA ALA A 123 -5.47 -12.73 11.22
C ALA A 123 -4.69 -13.14 9.97
N ARG A 124 -5.37 -13.22 8.82
CA ARG A 124 -4.75 -13.53 7.53
C ARG A 124 -3.72 -12.48 7.12
N TRP A 125 -4.01 -11.18 7.27
CA TRP A 125 -3.03 -10.13 6.96
C TRP A 125 -1.83 -10.17 7.87
N HIS A 126 -2.04 -10.37 9.17
CA HIS A 126 -0.96 -10.48 10.13
C HIS A 126 -0.08 -11.72 9.86
N ARG A 127 -0.68 -12.85 9.52
CA ARG A 127 0.06 -14.06 9.09
C ARG A 127 0.87 -13.78 7.82
N TRP A 128 0.27 -13.12 6.83
CA TRP A 128 0.98 -12.76 5.61
C TRP A 128 2.23 -11.91 5.89
N TRP A 129 2.17 -10.95 6.82
CA TRP A 129 3.33 -10.15 7.21
C TRP A 129 4.47 -10.98 7.81
N ARG A 130 4.13 -11.96 8.64
CA ARG A 130 5.11 -12.77 9.37
C ARG A 130 5.70 -13.89 8.52
N ASP A 131 4.86 -14.53 7.72
CA ASP A 131 5.18 -15.81 7.09
C ASP A 131 5.47 -15.62 5.59
N ASP A 132 4.65 -14.85 4.87
CA ASP A 132 4.75 -14.75 3.41
C ASP A 132 5.66 -13.57 2.98
N PHE A 133 5.48 -12.40 3.58
CA PHE A 133 6.17 -11.16 3.21
C PHE A 133 7.68 -11.31 3.33
N VAL A 134 8.15 -11.99 4.38
CA VAL A 134 9.59 -12.21 4.62
C VAL A 134 10.26 -13.08 3.56
N HIS A 135 9.47 -13.85 2.80
CA HIS A 135 9.95 -14.68 1.70
C HIS A 135 9.85 -14.01 0.34
N THR A 136 9.24 -12.82 0.25
CA THR A 136 9.17 -12.06 -1.01
C THR A 136 10.57 -11.62 -1.46
N ALA A 137 10.84 -11.64 -2.77
CA ALA A 137 12.11 -11.16 -3.33
C ALA A 137 12.39 -9.69 -2.95
N PHE A 138 11.35 -8.86 -2.91
CA PHE A 138 11.42 -7.48 -2.43
C PHE A 138 11.97 -7.40 -1.01
N TRP A 139 11.41 -8.14 -0.05
CA TRP A 139 11.90 -8.08 1.32
C TRP A 139 13.32 -8.60 1.44
N ARG A 140 13.65 -9.71 0.75
CA ARG A 140 15.02 -10.26 0.74
C ARG A 140 16.05 -9.24 0.23
N ALA A 141 15.68 -8.44 -0.78
CA ALA A 141 16.54 -7.38 -1.31
C ALA A 141 16.56 -6.12 -0.42
N ALA A 142 15.45 -5.79 0.23
CA ALA A 142 15.31 -4.55 0.97
C ALA A 142 15.75 -4.65 2.44
N ARG A 143 15.70 -5.83 3.07
CA ARG A 143 15.97 -6.01 4.50
C ARG A 143 17.38 -5.59 4.92
N SER A 144 18.37 -5.69 4.02
CA SER A 144 19.75 -5.26 4.27
C SER A 144 19.91 -3.75 4.44
N ARG A 145 18.89 -2.96 4.06
CA ARG A 145 18.88 -1.50 4.24
C ARG A 145 18.64 -1.08 5.69
N PHE A 146 18.23 -2.01 6.57
CA PHE A 146 17.99 -1.72 7.98
C PHE A 146 19.19 -2.12 8.82
N VAL A 147 19.77 -1.14 9.54
CA VAL A 147 20.96 -1.35 10.40
C VAL A 147 20.72 -2.44 11.45
N ARG A 148 19.59 -2.41 12.15
CA ARG A 148 19.16 -3.53 13.01
C ARG A 148 18.19 -4.41 12.23
N PRO A 149 18.37 -5.74 12.21
CA PRO A 149 17.38 -6.66 11.65
C PRO A 149 15.98 -6.41 12.24
N ILE A 150 14.95 -6.67 11.44
CA ILE A 150 13.56 -6.66 11.89
C ILE A 150 13.14 -8.12 11.94
N GLU A 151 12.82 -8.62 13.12
CA GLU A 151 12.37 -10.00 13.27
C GLU A 151 11.01 -10.19 12.61
N PRO A 152 10.77 -11.33 11.94
CA PRO A 152 9.47 -11.61 11.32
C PRO A 152 8.29 -11.43 12.26
N ALA A 153 8.45 -11.81 13.54
CA ALA A 153 7.42 -11.69 14.57
C ALA A 153 7.00 -10.23 14.85
N ASP A 154 7.90 -9.27 14.63
CA ASP A 154 7.68 -7.85 14.87
C ASP A 154 6.99 -7.16 13.69
N LEU A 155 6.90 -7.79 12.52
CA LEU A 155 6.27 -7.21 11.35
C LEU A 155 4.72 -7.16 11.47
N PRO A 156 4.09 -6.02 11.11
CA PRO A 156 4.68 -4.84 10.49
C PRO A 156 5.16 -3.72 11.43
N ARG A 157 4.88 -3.78 12.73
CA ARG A 157 5.27 -2.72 13.69
C ARG A 157 6.77 -2.41 13.67
N GLY A 158 7.63 -3.42 13.73
CA GLY A 158 9.08 -3.23 13.74
C GLY A 158 9.63 -2.58 12.47
N LEU A 159 8.91 -2.68 11.35
CA LEU A 159 9.20 -1.93 10.11
C LEU A 159 8.78 -0.46 10.24
N LEU A 160 7.57 -0.21 10.76
CA LEU A 160 7.04 1.15 10.94
C LEU A 160 7.94 1.98 11.87
N GLU A 161 8.44 1.36 12.94
CA GLU A 161 9.35 1.95 13.92
C GLU A 161 10.74 2.28 13.36
N ARG A 162 11.04 1.92 12.10
CA ARG A 162 12.30 2.34 11.44
C ARG A 162 12.23 3.72 10.80
N PHE A 163 11.05 4.31 10.70
CA PHE A 163 10.82 5.53 9.91
C PHE A 163 10.72 6.82 10.76
N GLY A 164 11.59 7.00 11.75
CA GLY A 164 11.58 8.17 12.64
C GLY A 164 10.51 8.08 13.73
N ASP A 165 10.10 9.20 14.32
CA ASP A 165 9.23 9.20 15.52
C ASP A 165 7.80 9.71 15.29
N ALA A 166 7.54 10.43 14.20
CA ALA A 166 6.22 11.01 13.92
C ALA A 166 5.29 9.98 13.25
N ALA A 167 4.20 9.61 13.92
CA ALA A 167 3.30 8.53 13.52
C ALA A 167 2.81 8.60 12.07
N GLY A 168 2.34 9.78 11.62
CA GLY A 168 1.86 9.97 10.25
C GLY A 168 2.98 9.83 9.22
N ALA A 169 4.14 10.43 9.50
CA ALA A 169 5.31 10.35 8.63
C ALA A 169 5.85 8.91 8.53
N GLN A 170 5.86 8.15 9.63
CA GLN A 170 6.22 6.73 9.64
C GLN A 170 5.31 5.93 8.70
N VAL A 171 3.99 6.14 8.79
CA VAL A 171 3.01 5.44 7.94
C VAL A 171 3.25 5.76 6.47
N VAL A 172 3.43 7.04 6.14
CA VAL A 172 3.72 7.48 4.77
C VAL A 172 5.02 6.85 4.26
N ALA A 173 6.10 6.88 5.06
CA ALA A 173 7.39 6.32 4.68
C ALA A 173 7.33 4.80 4.50
N ALA A 174 6.63 4.09 5.39
CA ALA A 174 6.40 2.65 5.26
C ALA A 174 5.59 2.32 3.99
N LEU A 175 4.54 3.09 3.68
CA LEU A 175 3.76 2.88 2.45
C LEU A 175 4.59 3.18 1.19
N ARG A 176 5.43 4.22 1.20
CA ARG A 176 6.38 4.49 0.11
C ARG A 176 7.36 3.33 -0.08
N PHE A 177 7.91 2.82 1.02
CA PHE A 177 8.79 1.64 1.01
C PHE A 177 8.10 0.43 0.39
N LEU A 178 6.83 0.17 0.75
CA LEU A 178 6.05 -0.96 0.24
C LEU A 178 5.47 -0.75 -1.16
N SER A 179 5.42 0.48 -1.66
CA SER A 179 4.77 0.84 -2.93
C SER A 179 5.22 0.01 -4.14
N PRO A 180 6.49 -0.45 -4.27
CA PRO A 180 6.88 -1.31 -5.39
C PRO A 180 6.09 -2.62 -5.45
N LEU A 181 5.58 -3.13 -4.33
CA LEU A 181 4.76 -4.35 -4.27
C LEU A 181 3.37 -4.20 -4.91
N THR A 182 2.95 -2.97 -5.19
CA THR A 182 1.57 -2.67 -5.59
C THR A 182 1.37 -2.70 -7.09
N THR A 183 2.44 -2.90 -7.85
CA THR A 183 2.44 -2.92 -9.31
C THR A 183 3.41 -3.98 -9.83
N THR A 184 2.97 -4.72 -10.83
CA THR A 184 3.84 -5.63 -11.59
C THR A 184 4.37 -4.95 -12.85
N SER A 185 3.66 -3.94 -13.36
CA SER A 185 4.06 -3.12 -14.50
C SER A 185 5.28 -2.26 -14.21
N ALA A 186 5.55 -1.93 -12.94
CA ALA A 186 6.70 -1.09 -12.58
C ALA A 186 8.00 -1.85 -12.27
N GLY A 187 7.98 -3.18 -12.13
CA GLY A 187 9.16 -4.02 -11.93
C GLY A 187 9.14 -4.78 -10.59
N THR A 188 9.15 -6.12 -10.70
CA THR A 188 9.34 -7.15 -9.66
C THR A 188 8.37 -7.15 -8.47
N LEU A 189 7.30 -7.93 -8.59
CA LEU A 189 7.17 -9.17 -7.82
C LEU A 189 6.04 -10.07 -8.29
N SER A 190 6.37 -11.36 -8.34
CA SER A 190 5.51 -12.48 -8.71
C SER A 190 4.24 -12.54 -7.86
N GLU A 191 3.17 -12.95 -8.51
CA GLU A 191 1.85 -13.22 -7.97
C GLU A 191 1.91 -14.09 -6.71
N ALA A 192 1.69 -13.50 -5.55
CA ALA A 192 1.13 -14.25 -4.42
C ALA A 192 -0.39 -14.33 -4.65
N ARG A 193 -0.81 -15.39 -5.35
CA ARG A 193 -2.20 -15.84 -5.44
C ARG A 193 -2.83 -15.93 -4.05
N GLY A 194 -4.07 -15.46 -3.92
CA GLY A 194 -4.89 -15.56 -2.71
C GLY A 194 -6.12 -14.67 -2.75
#